data_AF-A0A9Q0D496-F1
#
_entry.id   AF-A0A9Q0D496-F1
#
_cell.length_a   1.000
_cell.length_b   1.000
_cell.length_c   1.000
_cell.angle_alpha   90.00
_cell.angle_beta   90.00
_cell.angle_gamma   90.00
#
_symmetry.space_group_name_H-M   'P 1'
#
loop_
_entity.id
_entity.type
_entity.pdbx_description
1 polymer ?
#
loop_
_entity_poly.entity_id
_entity_poly.type
_entity_poly.pdbx_seq_one_letter_code
_entity_poly.pdbx_strand_id
1 'polypeptide(L)'
;MHLDIVEGKNRANGDGSESPEEMMQRLAQEDNQPEGDVISEIDRLISRNEATHQDLDDDNLSSPDGRKKHKGKVTKEEIQAEIMNGIQGIGEYIMKSTEAIVKAHNSQLAVPATEIWDVILALNLNPDMEMIAYRFLINNSVEVEALLGCPLEKRKDYLMRILPR
;
A
#
# COMPACT_ATOMS: atom_id res chain seq x y z
N MET A 1 61.36 -33.28 -1.49
CA MET A 1 60.22 -33.48 -2.39
C MET A 1 59.10 -34.09 -1.56
N HIS A 2 58.14 -33.26 -1.14
CA HIS A 2 56.89 -33.72 -0.53
C HIS A 2 55.78 -33.29 -1.51
N LEU A 3 55.02 -34.27 -1.99
CA LEU A 3 53.78 -34.01 -2.73
C LEU A 3 52.71 -33.71 -1.69
N ASP A 4 52.13 -32.50 -1.75
CA ASP A 4 50.91 -32.19 -1.03
C ASP A 4 49.73 -32.84 -1.77
N ILE A 5 49.11 -33.82 -1.12
CA ILE A 5 47.83 -34.39 -1.53
C ILE A 5 46.77 -33.33 -1.21
N VAL A 6 46.21 -32.72 -2.25
CA VAL A 6 45.06 -31.81 -2.12
C VAL A 6 43.83 -32.67 -1.80
N GLU A 7 43.48 -32.73 -0.52
CA GLU A 7 42.26 -33.37 -0.04
C GLU A 7 41.07 -32.46 -0.37
N GLY A 8 40.50 -32.66 -1.56
CA GLY A 8 39.27 -32.01 -1.98
C GLY A 8 38.12 -32.44 -1.08
N LYS A 9 37.53 -31.47 -0.35
CA LYS A 9 36.28 -31.67 0.41
C LYS A 9 35.20 -32.24 -0.49
N ASN A 10 34.91 -33.53 -0.35
CA ASN A 10 33.81 -34.22 -1.03
C ASN A 10 32.46 -33.67 -0.52
N ARG A 11 31.88 -32.73 -1.26
CA ARG A 11 30.52 -32.17 -1.01
C ARG A 11 29.38 -33.19 -1.15
N ALA A 12 29.66 -34.39 -1.67
CA ALA A 12 28.62 -35.37 -2.02
C ALA A 12 28.12 -36.24 -0.84
N ASN A 13 28.89 -36.37 0.25
CA ASN A 13 28.55 -37.30 1.33
C ASN A 13 28.09 -36.64 2.64
N GLY A 14 28.10 -35.30 2.75
CA GLY A 14 27.73 -34.61 3.99
C GLY A 14 28.60 -34.95 5.21
N ASP A 15 29.66 -35.74 5.05
CA ASP A 15 30.50 -36.16 6.15
C ASP A 15 31.43 -35.00 6.52
N GLY A 16 31.06 -34.28 7.59
CA GLY A 16 31.66 -33.02 8.01
C GLY A 16 30.87 -31.75 7.66
N SER A 17 29.62 -31.86 7.20
CA SER A 17 28.72 -30.70 7.19
C SER A 17 28.24 -30.42 8.61
N GLU A 18 28.45 -29.19 9.05
CA GLU A 18 27.94 -28.63 10.30
C GLU A 18 26.45 -28.97 10.46
N SER A 19 26.09 -29.55 11.60
CA SER A 19 24.68 -29.87 11.90
C SER A 19 23.85 -28.59 11.95
N PRO A 20 22.56 -28.60 11.57
CA PRO A 20 21.69 -27.41 11.67
C PRO A 20 21.70 -26.77 13.07
N GLU A 21 21.82 -27.57 14.12
CA GLU A 21 21.94 -27.09 15.51
C GLU A 21 23.27 -26.36 15.75
N GLU A 22 24.37 -26.86 15.19
CA GLU A 22 25.70 -26.26 15.29
C GLU A 22 25.75 -24.95 14.48
N MET A 23 25.12 -24.93 13.30
CA MET A 23 24.99 -23.73 12.47
C MET A 23 24.17 -22.64 13.17
N MET A 24 23.05 -23.00 13.81
CA MET A 24 22.24 -22.05 14.58
C MET A 24 23.00 -21.48 15.78
N GLN A 25 23.77 -22.30 16.50
CA GLN A 25 24.60 -21.82 17.61
C GLN A 25 25.71 -20.88 17.15
N ARG A 26 26.34 -21.13 15.99
CA ARG A 26 27.33 -20.21 15.42
C ARG A 26 26.69 -18.88 15.00
N LEU A 27 25.54 -18.91 14.32
CA LEU A 27 24.82 -17.71 13.90
C LEU A 27 24.39 -16.85 15.11
N ALA A 28 23.96 -17.48 16.21
CA ALA A 28 23.62 -16.76 17.44
C ALA A 28 24.84 -16.13 18.14
N GLN A 29 26.05 -16.65 17.90
CA GLN A 29 27.30 -16.09 18.43
C GLN A 29 27.91 -15.02 17.50
N GLU A 30 27.61 -15.04 16.21
CA GLU A 30 28.12 -14.10 15.19
C GLU A 30 27.39 -12.75 15.13
N ASP A 31 26.26 -12.58 15.83
CA ASP A 31 25.46 -11.33 15.89
C ASP A 31 26.21 -10.10 16.48
N ASN A 32 27.50 -10.25 16.81
CA ASN A 32 28.35 -9.21 17.41
C ASN A 32 29.60 -8.83 16.56
N GLN A 33 29.68 -9.20 15.27
CA GLN A 33 30.77 -8.74 14.40
C GLN A 33 30.34 -7.71 13.34
N PRO A 34 31.18 -6.70 13.04
CA PRO A 34 30.84 -5.64 12.10
C PRO A 34 30.84 -6.14 10.65
N GLU A 35 29.95 -5.51 9.86
CA GLU A 35 29.65 -5.73 8.44
C GLU A 35 30.79 -6.37 7.63
N GLY A 36 30.60 -7.65 7.29
CA GLY A 36 31.39 -8.37 6.31
C GLY A 36 30.83 -8.21 4.90
N ASP A 37 31.67 -8.49 3.90
CA ASP A 37 31.37 -8.34 2.46
C ASP A 37 29.95 -8.77 2.08
N VAL A 38 29.30 -7.99 1.20
CA VAL A 38 27.89 -8.17 0.76
C VAL A 38 27.58 -9.61 0.32
N ILE A 39 28.57 -10.29 -0.25
CA ILE A 39 28.44 -11.69 -0.69
C ILE A 39 28.33 -12.64 0.52
N SER A 40 29.12 -12.42 1.57
CA SER A 40 29.06 -13.20 2.82
C SER A 40 27.75 -12.99 3.56
N GLU A 41 27.14 -11.81 3.42
CA GLU A 41 25.82 -11.53 3.98
C GLU A 41 24.70 -12.25 3.21
N ILE A 42 24.79 -12.31 1.88
CA ILE A 42 23.85 -13.08 1.06
C ILE A 42 23.93 -14.57 1.40
N ASP A 43 25.14 -15.13 1.52
CA ASP A 43 25.31 -16.54 1.90
C ASP A 43 24.73 -16.83 3.29
N ARG A 44 24.92 -15.92 4.26
CA ARG A 44 24.30 -16.03 5.60
C ARG A 44 22.77 -16.01 5.53
N LEU A 45 22.19 -15.10 4.75
CA LEU A 45 20.73 -15.01 4.58
C LEU A 45 20.16 -16.27 3.93
N ILE A 46 20.86 -16.85 2.95
CA ILE A 46 20.46 -18.09 2.30
C ILE A 46 20.55 -19.26 3.29
N SER A 47 21.66 -19.44 4.01
CA SER A 47 21.80 -20.51 4.99
C SER A 47 20.78 -20.43 6.12
N ARG A 48 20.44 -19.21 6.58
CA ARG A 48 19.39 -19.00 7.59
C ARG A 48 18.01 -19.41 7.07
N ASN A 49 17.70 -19.10 5.81
CA ASN A 49 16.44 -19.52 5.20
C ASN A 49 16.40 -21.03 4.98
N GLU A 50 17.50 -21.64 4.54
CA GLU A 50 17.58 -23.09 4.32
C GLU A 50 17.36 -23.87 5.62
N ALA A 51 18.05 -23.48 6.71
CA ALA A 51 17.85 -24.09 8.02
C ALA A 51 16.42 -23.93 8.55
N THR A 52 15.77 -22.79 8.30
CA THR A 52 14.39 -22.53 8.75
C THR A 52 13.36 -23.37 7.96
N HIS A 53 13.67 -23.71 6.71
CA HIS A 53 12.75 -24.46 5.85
C HIS A 53 12.90 -25.98 5.96
N GLN A 54 14.04 -26.49 6.42
CA GLN A 54 14.28 -27.92 6.57
C GLN A 54 13.45 -28.57 7.70
N ASP A 55 13.03 -27.78 8.69
CA ASP A 55 12.15 -28.20 9.80
C ASP A 55 10.65 -28.36 9.40
N LEU A 56 10.29 -28.08 8.14
CA LEU A 56 8.91 -28.22 7.66
C LEU A 56 8.61 -29.57 7.01
N ASP A 57 9.64 -30.36 6.69
CA ASP A 57 9.50 -31.65 6.01
C ASP A 57 9.55 -32.86 6.97
N ASP A 58 9.90 -32.67 8.24
CA ASP A 58 9.87 -33.72 9.25
C ASP A 58 8.69 -33.55 10.20
N ASP A 59 7.74 -34.48 10.11
CA ASP A 59 6.48 -34.58 10.85
C ASP A 59 6.69 -34.90 12.36
N ASN A 60 7.70 -34.29 12.99
CA ASN A 60 8.03 -34.54 14.39
C ASN A 60 8.75 -33.35 15.07
N LEU A 61 7.97 -32.30 15.36
CA LEU A 61 8.39 -31.22 16.26
C LEU A 61 8.72 -31.76 17.66
N SER A 62 10.00 -31.90 17.98
CA SER A 62 10.49 -31.90 19.35
C SER A 62 11.78 -31.12 19.49
N SER A 63 11.67 -29.89 20.00
CA SER A 63 12.58 -29.38 21.05
C SER A 63 12.01 -28.09 21.68
N PRO A 64 12.52 -27.63 22.84
CA PRO A 64 11.71 -27.61 24.03
C PRO A 64 11.80 -26.27 24.76
N ASP A 65 10.80 -25.39 24.65
CA ASP A 65 10.44 -24.55 25.80
C ASP A 65 9.10 -23.83 25.62
N GLY A 66 8.31 -23.84 26.70
CA GLY A 66 7.64 -22.62 27.14
C GLY A 66 6.54 -21.97 26.30
N ARG A 67 5.58 -22.73 25.75
CA ARG A 67 4.11 -22.49 25.78
C ARG A 67 3.44 -23.22 24.63
N LYS A 68 2.95 -24.43 24.90
CA LYS A 68 1.96 -25.11 24.04
C LYS A 68 0.69 -24.26 23.99
N LYS A 69 0.61 -23.32 23.04
CA LYS A 69 -0.69 -22.84 22.58
C LYS A 69 -1.37 -24.06 21.98
N HIS A 70 -2.39 -24.55 22.66
CA HIS A 70 -3.31 -25.52 22.12
C HIS A 70 -3.79 -24.97 20.78
N LYS A 71 -3.27 -25.48 19.66
CA LYS A 71 -3.82 -25.18 18.34
C LYS A 71 -5.15 -25.91 18.33
N GLY A 72 -6.18 -25.26 18.86
CA GLY A 72 -7.56 -25.72 18.77
C GLY A 72 -7.83 -26.03 17.31
N LYS A 73 -8.55 -27.12 17.05
CA LYS A 73 -9.07 -27.40 15.72
C LYS A 73 -9.86 -26.17 15.29
N VAL A 74 -9.28 -25.34 14.41
CA VAL A 74 -9.99 -24.21 13.83
C VAL A 74 -11.18 -24.80 13.10
N THR A 75 -12.35 -24.48 13.61
CA THR A 75 -13.61 -24.99 13.08
C THR A 75 -13.88 -24.34 11.73
N LYS A 76 -14.67 -25.01 10.87
CA LYS A 76 -15.12 -24.39 9.61
C LYS A 76 -15.84 -23.06 9.86
N GLU A 77 -16.51 -22.93 11.01
CA GLU A 77 -17.16 -21.68 11.41
C GLU A 77 -16.16 -20.55 11.69
N GLU A 78 -15.00 -20.80 12.29
CA GLU A 78 -13.98 -19.76 12.53
C GLU A 78 -13.36 -19.25 11.22
N ILE A 79 -13.08 -20.15 10.27
CA ILE A 79 -12.60 -19.77 8.93
C ILE A 79 -13.65 -18.93 8.21
N GLN A 80 -14.92 -19.32 8.30
CA GLN A 80 -16.02 -18.60 7.65
C GLN A 80 -16.25 -17.22 8.31
N ALA A 81 -16.09 -17.11 9.62
CA ALA A 81 -16.16 -15.85 10.35
C ALA A 81 -15.01 -14.90 9.96
N GLU A 82 -13.80 -15.42 9.79
CA GLU A 82 -12.65 -14.62 9.36
C GLU A 82 -12.77 -14.15 7.91
N ILE A 83 -13.31 -14.99 7.02
CA ILE A 83 -13.65 -14.58 5.64
C ILE A 83 -14.72 -13.49 5.63
N MET A 84 -15.79 -13.64 6.43
CA MET A 84 -16.87 -12.65 6.54
C MET A 84 -16.36 -11.32 7.09
N ASN A 85 -15.50 -11.33 8.10
CA ASN A 85 -14.85 -10.14 8.64
C ASN A 85 -13.94 -9.47 7.61
N GLY A 86 -13.19 -10.27 6.82
CA GLY A 86 -12.39 -9.75 5.72
C GLY A 86 -13.24 -9.07 4.63
N ILE A 87 -14.35 -9.68 4.24
CA ILE A 87 -15.29 -9.11 3.26
C ILE A 87 -15.92 -7.81 3.79
N GLN A 88 -16.32 -7.81 5.06
CA GLN A 88 -16.89 -6.62 5.70
C GLN A 88 -15.87 -5.48 5.78
N GLY A 89 -14.62 -5.79 6.11
CA GLY A 89 -13.51 -4.83 6.10
C GLY A 89 -13.25 -4.23 4.72
N ILE A 90 -13.36 -5.03 3.64
CA ILE A 90 -13.27 -4.54 2.27
C ILE A 90 -14.45 -3.60 1.96
N GLY A 91 -15.67 -3.95 2.34
CA GLY A 91 -16.85 -3.11 2.17
C GLY A 91 -16.71 -1.75 2.85
N GLU A 92 -16.21 -1.73 4.10
CA GLU A 92 -15.94 -0.49 4.83
C GLU A 92 -14.84 0.36 4.17
N TYR A 93 -13.80 -0.27 3.64
CA TYR A 93 -12.73 0.43 2.94
C TYR A 93 -13.21 1.04 1.61
N ILE A 94 -14.10 0.35 0.90
CA ILE A 94 -14.75 0.87 -0.31
C ILE A 94 -15.63 2.07 0.03
N MET A 95 -16.45 2.00 1.11
CA MET A 95 -17.26 3.15 1.53
C MET A 95 -16.38 4.34 1.93
N LYS A 96 -15.37 4.13 2.77
CA LYS A 96 -14.45 5.20 3.18
C LYS A 96 -13.69 5.82 2.01
N SER A 97 -13.24 5.00 1.05
CA SER A 97 -12.56 5.51 -0.15
C SER A 97 -13.52 6.30 -1.05
N THR A 98 -14.77 5.84 -1.19
CA THR A 98 -15.81 6.56 -1.95
C THR A 98 -16.16 7.89 -1.27
N GLU A 99 -16.31 7.91 0.05
CA GLU A 99 -16.52 9.14 0.83
C GLU A 99 -15.34 10.11 0.68
N ALA A 100 -14.10 9.61 0.71
CA ALA A 100 -12.92 10.43 0.49
C ALA A 100 -12.86 11.01 -0.93
N ILE A 101 -13.25 10.24 -1.95
CA ILE A 101 -13.32 10.70 -3.35
C ILE A 101 -14.43 11.75 -3.51
N VAL A 102 -15.62 11.49 -2.98
CA VAL A 102 -16.75 12.45 -3.02
C VAL A 102 -16.41 13.72 -2.26
N LYS A 103 -15.78 13.60 -1.09
CA LYS A 103 -15.33 14.76 -0.31
C LYS A 103 -14.25 15.53 -1.04
N ALA A 104 -13.26 14.88 -1.65
CA ALA A 104 -12.24 15.56 -2.45
C ALA A 104 -12.83 16.25 -3.68
N HIS A 105 -13.76 15.60 -4.38
CA HIS A 105 -14.50 16.16 -5.51
C HIS A 105 -15.33 17.38 -5.09
N ASN A 106 -16.04 17.29 -3.96
CA ASN A 106 -16.81 18.41 -3.42
C ASN A 106 -15.93 19.53 -2.86
N SER A 107 -14.73 19.20 -2.36
CA SER A 107 -13.75 20.19 -1.89
C SER A 107 -13.08 20.94 -3.04
N GLN A 108 -13.07 20.38 -4.26
CA GLN A 108 -12.63 21.08 -5.48
C GLN A 108 -13.65 22.11 -5.98
N LEU A 109 -14.92 21.98 -5.59
CA LEU A 109 -15.94 23.01 -5.78
C LEU A 109 -15.95 23.90 -4.53
N ALA A 110 -15.08 24.91 -4.51
CA ALA A 110 -15.04 25.92 -3.44
C ALA A 110 -16.38 26.68 -3.27
N VAL A 111 -17.31 26.54 -4.23
CA VAL A 111 -18.60 27.21 -4.29
C VAL A 111 -19.68 26.18 -4.66
N PRO A 112 -20.75 26.02 -3.88
CA PRO A 112 -21.83 25.10 -4.20
C PRO A 112 -22.55 25.52 -5.49
N ALA A 113 -23.04 24.54 -6.25
CA ALA A 113 -23.67 24.78 -7.56
C ALA A 113 -24.86 25.78 -7.49
N THR A 114 -25.58 25.80 -6.37
CA THR A 114 -26.68 26.76 -6.13
C THR A 114 -26.18 28.20 -6.12
N GLU A 115 -25.04 28.47 -5.49
CA GLU A 115 -24.45 29.82 -5.45
C GLU A 115 -23.93 30.24 -6.83
N ILE A 116 -23.43 29.31 -7.64
CA ILE A 116 -23.02 29.58 -9.03
C ILE A 116 -24.22 30.06 -9.84
N TRP A 117 -25.39 29.43 -9.67
CA TRP A 117 -26.61 29.83 -10.36
C TRP A 117 -27.06 31.25 -9.96
N ASP A 118 -27.02 31.56 -8.66
CA ASP A 118 -27.36 32.90 -8.17
C ASP A 118 -26.43 33.98 -8.73
N VAL A 119 -25.13 33.68 -8.86
CA VAL A 119 -24.15 34.58 -9.49
C VAL A 119 -24.49 34.81 -10.96
N ILE A 120 -24.90 33.77 -11.70
CA ILE A 120 -25.30 33.90 -13.11
C ILE A 120 -26.54 34.77 -13.27
N LEU A 121 -27.55 34.56 -12.42
CA LEU A 121 -28.76 35.39 -12.41
C LEU A 121 -28.43 36.86 -12.12
N ALA A 122 -27.51 37.12 -11.18
CA ALA A 122 -27.07 38.48 -10.87
C ALA A 122 -26.35 39.19 -12.03
N LEU A 123 -25.74 38.44 -12.96
CA LEU A 123 -25.07 38.99 -14.15
C LEU A 123 -26.04 39.35 -15.28
N ASN A 124 -27.31 38.94 -15.17
CA ASN A 124 -28.37 39.24 -16.13
C ASN A 124 -27.91 38.95 -17.57
N LEU A 125 -27.54 37.68 -17.81
CA LEU A 125 -27.11 37.19 -19.12
C LEU A 125 -28.33 37.00 -20.04
N ASN A 126 -28.08 36.71 -21.32
CA ASN A 126 -29.16 36.28 -22.21
C ASN A 126 -29.64 34.89 -21.76
N PRO A 127 -30.95 34.59 -21.79
CA PRO A 127 -31.49 33.29 -21.36
C PRO A 127 -30.82 32.10 -22.03
N ASP A 128 -30.48 32.23 -23.31
CA ASP A 128 -29.81 31.18 -24.09
C ASP A 128 -28.37 30.89 -23.59
N MET A 129 -27.73 31.88 -22.95
CA MET A 129 -26.36 31.80 -22.45
C MET A 129 -26.29 31.40 -20.97
N GLU A 130 -27.37 31.56 -20.20
CA GLU A 130 -27.41 31.23 -18.77
C GLU A 130 -27.08 29.76 -18.52
N MET A 131 -27.72 28.86 -19.27
CA MET A 131 -27.50 27.42 -19.16
C MET A 131 -26.10 26.99 -19.63
N ILE A 132 -25.58 27.64 -20.67
CA ILE A 132 -24.23 27.40 -21.19
C ILE A 132 -23.20 27.83 -20.13
N ALA A 133 -23.41 29.01 -19.53
CA ALA A 133 -22.54 29.54 -18.49
C ALA A 133 -22.56 28.69 -17.23
N TYR A 134 -23.74 28.24 -16.79
CA TYR A 134 -23.87 27.38 -15.62
C TYR A 134 -23.15 26.06 -15.81
N ARG A 135 -23.37 25.40 -16.96
CA ARG A 135 -22.67 24.16 -17.29
C ARG A 135 -21.16 24.38 -17.38
N PHE A 136 -20.70 25.49 -17.96
CA PHE A 136 -19.29 25.78 -18.05
C PHE A 136 -18.65 25.99 -16.67
N LEU A 137 -19.27 26.81 -15.81
CA LEU A 137 -18.74 27.16 -14.50
C LEU A 137 -18.72 25.98 -13.52
N ILE A 138 -19.75 25.11 -13.53
CA ILE A 138 -19.73 23.89 -12.70
C ILE A 138 -18.54 22.98 -13.06
N ASN A 139 -18.21 22.90 -14.35
CA ASN A 139 -17.13 22.02 -14.82
C ASN A 139 -15.74 22.67 -14.72
N ASN A 140 -15.65 23.96 -14.38
CA ASN A 140 -14.39 24.70 -14.33
C ASN A 140 -14.29 25.53 -13.05
N SER A 141 -13.86 24.91 -11.95
CA SER A 141 -13.75 25.56 -10.64
C SER A 141 -12.79 26.75 -10.61
N VAL A 142 -11.69 26.68 -11.36
CA VAL A 142 -10.71 27.77 -11.49
C VAL A 142 -11.35 29.03 -12.08
N GLU A 143 -12.25 28.87 -13.05
CA GLU A 143 -12.95 29.99 -13.68
C GLU A 143 -14.00 30.62 -12.75
N VAL A 144 -14.61 29.80 -11.88
CA VAL A 144 -15.51 30.30 -10.83
C VAL A 144 -14.74 31.17 -9.84
N GLU A 145 -13.57 30.72 -9.39
CA GLU A 145 -12.72 31.50 -8.48
C GLU A 145 -12.27 32.82 -9.14
N ALA A 146 -11.82 32.76 -10.40
CA ALA A 146 -11.43 33.95 -11.15
C ALA A 146 -12.60 34.93 -11.37
N LEU A 147 -13.79 34.41 -11.67
CA LEU A 147 -15.00 35.22 -11.82
C LEU A 147 -15.38 35.90 -10.50
N LEU A 148 -15.30 35.20 -9.37
CA LEU A 148 -15.61 35.76 -8.05
C LEU A 148 -14.58 36.79 -7.59
N GLY A 149 -13.30 36.60 -7.94
CA GLY A 149 -12.23 37.58 -7.72
C GLY A 149 -12.35 38.85 -8.57
N CYS A 150 -13.13 38.81 -9.66
CA CYS A 150 -13.35 39.95 -10.53
C CYS A 150 -14.39 40.93 -9.95
N PRO A 151 -14.23 42.25 -10.10
CA PRO A 151 -15.26 43.24 -9.75
C PRO A 151 -16.57 42.97 -10.47
N LEU A 152 -17.71 43.14 -9.78
CA LEU A 152 -19.06 42.83 -10.30
C LEU A 152 -19.34 43.37 -11.71
N GLU A 153 -18.92 44.61 -11.97
CA GLU A 153 -19.10 45.30 -13.26
C GLU A 153 -18.41 44.58 -14.43
N LYS A 154 -17.29 43.91 -14.17
CA LYS A 154 -16.45 43.26 -15.19
C LYS A 154 -16.68 41.75 -15.29
N ARG A 155 -17.44 41.16 -14.36
CA ARG A 155 -17.73 39.71 -14.34
C ARG A 155 -18.46 39.25 -15.60
N LYS A 156 -19.41 40.05 -16.08
CA LYS A 156 -20.16 39.75 -17.31
C LYS A 156 -19.22 39.68 -18.53
N ASP A 157 -18.39 40.69 -18.70
CA ASP A 157 -17.42 40.76 -19.80
C ASP A 157 -16.37 39.64 -19.73
N TYR A 158 -15.91 39.32 -18.51
CA TYR A 158 -15.01 38.21 -18.28
C TYR A 158 -15.64 36.87 -18.68
N LEU A 159 -16.86 36.60 -18.18
CA LEU A 159 -17.59 35.38 -18.47
C LEU A 159 -17.82 35.22 -19.98
N MET A 160 -18.23 36.28 -20.68
CA MET A 160 -18.43 36.23 -22.14
C MET A 160 -17.15 35.95 -22.95
N ARG A 161 -15.95 36.15 -22.38
CA ARG A 161 -14.67 35.85 -23.06
C ARG A 161 -14.23 34.40 -22.86
N ILE A 162 -14.55 33.81 -21.72
CA ILE A 162 -14.12 32.45 -21.37
C ILE A 162 -15.12 31.39 -21.81
N LEU A 163 -16.38 31.78 -22.06
CA LEU A 163 -17.39 30.83 -22.49
C LEU A 163 -17.03 30.21 -23.85
N PRO A 164 -17.20 28.89 -24.01
CA PRO A 164 -17.05 28.24 -25.31
C PRO A 164 -18.10 28.81 -26.26
N ARG A 165 -17.63 29.20 -27.45
CA ARG A 165 -18.47 29.74 -28.54
C ARG A 165 -19.29 28.66 -29.22
#